data_AF-A0A1U7ZGX5-F1
#
_entry.id   AF-A0A1U7ZGX5-F1
#
_cell.length_a   1.000
_cell.length_b   1.000
_cell.length_c   1.000
_cell.angle_alpha   90.00
_cell.angle_beta   90.00
_cell.angle_gamma   90.00
#
_symmetry.space_group_name_H-M   'P 1'
#
loop_
_entity.id
_entity.type
_entity.pdbx_description
1 polymer ?
#
loop_
_entity_poly.entity_id
_entity_poly.type
_entity_poly.pdbx_seq_one_letter_code
_entity_poly.pdbx_strand_id
1 'polypeptide(L)'
;MGKEFRNQLMKVQKQFPQIIKEVRGKGLLNAVELNSKALSPISAYDVCLKLKDRGILAKPTHDTIIRLTPPLSMSSEDLQEAPKALHALLEHDLPEMKKQKPETVSGTVPNVCDRCGRNLYG
;
A
#
# COMPACT_ATOMS: atom_id res chain seq x y z
N MET A 1 -17.13 2.61 13.32
CA MET A 1 -16.37 3.17 12.17
C MET A 1 -15.07 2.43 11.90
N GLY A 2 -14.05 2.48 12.78
CA GLY A 2 -12.78 1.78 12.53
C GLY A 2 -12.89 0.25 12.32
N LYS A 3 -13.74 -0.43 13.08
CA LYS A 3 -14.03 -1.87 12.88
C LYS A 3 -14.69 -2.16 11.53
N GLU A 4 -15.59 -1.29 11.07
CA GLU A 4 -16.29 -1.44 9.79
C GLU A 4 -15.30 -1.34 8.63
N PHE A 5 -14.46 -0.30 8.63
CA PHE A 5 -13.40 -0.13 7.65
C PHE A 5 -12.47 -1.34 7.58
N ARG A 6 -12.03 -1.83 8.75
CA ARG A 6 -11.21 -3.04 8.84
C ARG A 6 -11.91 -4.27 8.27
N ASN A 7 -13.21 -4.43 8.53
CA ASN A 7 -14.00 -5.53 7.96
C ASN A 7 -14.06 -5.45 6.44
N GLN A 8 -14.19 -4.26 5.86
CA GLN A 8 -14.17 -4.07 4.41
C GLN A 8 -12.80 -4.40 3.82
N LEU A 9 -11.70 -3.96 4.44
CA LEU A 9 -10.35 -4.35 4.04
C LEU A 9 -10.12 -5.86 4.15
N MET A 10 -10.65 -6.51 5.18
CA MET A 10 -10.59 -7.98 5.32
C MET A 10 -11.39 -8.70 4.23
N LYS A 11 -12.49 -8.12 3.72
CA LYS A 11 -13.20 -8.70 2.56
C LYS A 11 -12.32 -8.67 1.32
N VAL A 12 -11.65 -7.55 1.05
CA VAL A 12 -10.70 -7.44 -0.07
C VAL A 12 -9.53 -8.42 0.11
N GLN A 13 -9.01 -8.57 1.33
CA GLN A 13 -8.01 -9.60 1.63
C GLN A 13 -8.49 -11.01 1.28
N LYS A 14 -9.73 -11.37 1.63
CA LYS A 14 -10.29 -12.70 1.33
C LYS A 14 -10.45 -12.94 -0.17
N GLN A 15 -10.67 -11.90 -0.96
CA GLN A 15 -10.74 -12.00 -2.43
C GLN A 15 -9.34 -12.15 -3.04
N PHE A 16 -8.32 -11.55 -2.44
CA PHE A 16 -6.94 -11.57 -2.94
C PHE A 16 -5.93 -12.09 -1.89
N PRO A 17 -6.09 -13.33 -1.37
CA PRO A 17 -5.28 -13.84 -0.27
C PRO A 17 -3.81 -14.08 -0.66
N GLN A 18 -3.54 -14.28 -1.96
CA GLN A 18 -2.19 -14.40 -2.49
C GLN A 18 -1.42 -13.07 -2.47
N ILE A 19 -2.12 -11.93 -2.54
CA ILE A 19 -1.54 -10.58 -2.62
C ILE A 19 -1.49 -9.92 -1.25
N ILE A 20 -2.60 -9.94 -0.52
CA ILE A 20 -2.70 -9.36 0.83
C ILE A 20 -2.43 -10.46 1.84
N LYS A 21 -1.29 -10.37 2.54
CA LYS A 21 -0.89 -11.31 3.57
C LYS A 21 -1.73 -11.14 4.84
N GLU A 22 -1.84 -9.90 5.32
CA GLU A 22 -2.55 -9.61 6.57
C GLU A 22 -3.15 -8.20 6.57
N VAL A 23 -4.28 -8.02 7.24
CA VAL A 23 -4.84 -6.71 7.57
C VAL A 23 -4.85 -6.53 9.09
N ARG A 24 -4.14 -5.52 9.58
CA ARG A 24 -4.00 -5.23 11.02
C ARG A 24 -4.28 -3.77 11.33
N GLY A 25 -4.72 -3.47 12.54
CA GLY A 25 -5.05 -2.09 12.91
C GLY A 25 -5.80 -1.96 14.22
N LYS A 26 -5.79 -0.75 14.78
CA LYS A 26 -6.51 -0.38 16.01
C LYS A 26 -7.23 0.94 15.78
N GLY A 27 -8.55 0.94 15.96
CA GLY A 27 -9.38 2.11 15.69
C GLY A 27 -9.41 2.44 14.19
N LEU A 28 -9.14 3.70 13.85
CA LEU A 28 -9.09 4.18 12.46
C LEU A 28 -7.74 3.91 11.78
N LEU A 29 -6.68 3.66 12.54
CA LEU A 29 -5.37 3.33 11.98
C LEU A 29 -5.35 1.86 11.56
N ASN A 30 -5.32 1.64 10.25
CA ASN A 30 -5.29 0.33 9.64
C ASN A 30 -4.09 0.19 8.70
N ALA A 31 -3.59 -1.02 8.59
CA ALA A 31 -2.44 -1.37 7.78
C ALA A 31 -2.73 -2.67 7.02
N VAL A 32 -2.35 -2.67 5.75
CA VAL A 32 -2.45 -3.81 4.85
C VAL A 32 -1.03 -4.27 4.54
N GLU A 33 -0.69 -5.50 4.92
CA GLU A 33 0.59 -6.13 4.60
C GLU A 33 0.44 -6.89 3.28
N LEU A 34 1.28 -6.52 2.31
CA LEU A 34 1.34 -7.15 1.00
C LEU A 34 2.42 -8.22 0.97
N ASN A 35 2.18 -9.27 0.19
CA ASN A 35 3.14 -10.34 -0.02
C ASN A 35 4.12 -9.97 -1.15
N SER A 36 5.36 -9.61 -0.79
CA SER A 36 6.41 -9.24 -1.76
C SER A 36 6.63 -10.27 -2.84
N LYS A 37 6.50 -11.57 -2.52
CA LYS A 37 6.75 -12.64 -3.51
C LYS A 37 5.67 -12.70 -4.58
N ALA A 38 4.41 -12.47 -4.20
CA ALA A 38 3.30 -12.48 -5.14
C ALA A 38 3.19 -11.17 -5.95
N LEU A 39 3.68 -10.08 -5.37
CA LEU A 39 3.68 -8.75 -5.97
C LEU A 39 4.91 -8.45 -6.81
N SER A 40 6.03 -9.16 -6.62
CA SER A 40 7.28 -8.92 -7.36
C SER A 40 7.01 -8.82 -8.86
N PRO A 41 7.47 -7.75 -9.55
CA PRO A 41 8.42 -6.70 -9.11
C PRO A 41 7.77 -5.40 -8.55
N ILE A 42 6.49 -5.42 -8.18
CA ILE A 42 5.73 -4.28 -7.68
C ILE A 42 6.00 -4.09 -6.18
N SER A 43 6.34 -2.87 -5.78
CA SER A 43 6.53 -2.48 -4.37
C SER A 43 5.25 -1.88 -3.77
N ALA A 44 5.17 -1.80 -2.42
CA ALA A 44 4.10 -1.07 -1.75
C ALA A 44 4.04 0.41 -2.16
N TYR A 45 5.17 1.00 -2.57
CA TYR A 45 5.22 2.38 -3.07
C TYR A 45 4.49 2.53 -4.41
N ASP A 46 4.69 1.60 -5.35
CA ASP A 46 4.02 1.65 -6.65
C ASP A 46 2.49 1.54 -6.49
N VAL A 47 2.04 0.70 -5.55
CA VAL A 47 0.60 0.60 -5.18
C VAL A 47 0.09 1.92 -4.60
N CYS A 48 0.87 2.57 -3.73
CA CYS A 48 0.48 3.88 -3.16
C CYS A 48 0.39 4.97 -4.23
N LEU A 49 1.24 4.95 -5.26
CA LEU A 49 1.14 5.89 -6.38
C LEU A 49 -0.17 5.70 -7.16
N LYS A 50 -0.55 4.45 -7.45
CA LYS A 50 -1.82 4.16 -8.13
C LYS A 50 -3.04 4.49 -7.27
N LEU A 51 -2.95 4.28 -5.96
CA LEU A 51 -3.99 4.74 -5.03
C LEU A 51 -4.13 6.26 -5.03
N LYS A 52 -3.01 7.00 -5.10
CA LYS A 52 -3.01 8.46 -5.21
C LYS A 52 -3.74 8.94 -6.47
N ASP A 53 -3.52 8.28 -7.61
CA ASP A 53 -4.21 8.62 -8.87
C ASP A 53 -5.73 8.37 -8.79
N ARG A 54 -6.15 7.46 -7.89
CA ARG A 54 -7.55 7.18 -7.54
C ARG A 54 -8.08 8.07 -6.40
N GLY A 55 -7.33 9.09 -5.97
CA GLY A 55 -7.72 10.03 -4.92
C GLY A 55 -7.51 9.53 -3.49
N ILE A 56 -6.87 8.38 -3.28
CA ILE A 56 -6.64 7.79 -1.96
C ILE A 56 -5.20 8.01 -1.52
N LEU A 57 -5.01 8.79 -0.46
CA LEU A 57 -3.70 8.98 0.15
C LEU A 57 -3.37 7.80 1.07
N ALA A 58 -2.37 7.01 0.69
CA ALA A 58 -1.84 5.92 1.49
C ALA A 58 -0.34 6.11 1.71
N LYS A 59 0.14 5.78 2.92
CA LYS A 59 1.57 5.82 3.23
C LYS A 59 2.16 4.42 3.14
N PRO A 60 3.14 4.17 2.25
CA PRO A 60 3.91 2.95 2.32
C PRO A 60 4.85 3.01 3.52
N THR A 61 4.99 1.90 4.22
CA THR A 61 5.92 1.71 5.32
C THR A 61 6.62 0.39 5.14
N HIS A 62 7.96 0.42 5.17
CA HIS A 62 8.76 -0.66 4.60
C HIS A 62 8.38 -0.92 3.12
N ASP A 63 8.97 -1.92 2.48
CA ASP A 63 8.67 -2.26 1.08
C ASP A 63 7.31 -2.95 0.88
N THR A 64 6.59 -3.27 1.97
CA THR A 64 5.48 -4.24 1.94
C THR A 64 4.19 -3.80 2.64
N ILE A 65 4.21 -2.79 3.51
CA ILE A 65 3.04 -2.43 4.33
C ILE A 65 2.47 -1.10 3.88
N ILE A 66 1.17 -1.05 3.62
CA ILE A 66 0.44 0.17 3.30
C ILE A 66 -0.38 0.59 4.52
N ARG A 67 -0.18 1.82 5.00
CA ARG A 67 -0.94 2.40 6.13
C ARG A 67 -2.02 3.34 5.62
N LEU A 68 -3.23 3.12 6.13
CA LEU A 68 -4.42 3.91 5.86
C LEU A 68 -4.87 4.53 7.20
N THR A 69 -4.86 5.86 7.25
CA THR A 69 -5.26 6.65 8.42
C THR A 69 -6.36 7.64 8.03
N PRO A 70 -7.60 7.15 7.86
CA PRO A 70 -8.75 8.02 7.65
C PRO A 70 -8.93 9.05 8.77
N PRO A 71 -9.36 10.29 8.46
CA PRO A 71 -9.67 11.30 9.47
C PRO A 71 -10.91 10.91 10.28
N LEU A 72 -11.02 11.42 11.51
CA LEU A 72 -12.11 11.09 12.43
C LEU A 72 -13.49 11.58 11.96
N SER A 73 -13.52 12.62 11.12
CA SER A 73 -14.75 13.32 10.70
C SER A 73 -15.33 12.85 9.37
N MET A 74 -14.81 11.77 8.76
CA MET A 74 -15.32 11.31 7.46
C MET A 74 -16.62 10.50 7.57
N SER A 75 -17.39 10.47 6.48
CA SER A 75 -18.63 9.70 6.43
C SER A 75 -18.36 8.19 6.31
N SER A 76 -19.36 7.37 6.63
CA SER A 76 -19.26 5.91 6.42
C SER A 76 -19.20 5.54 4.94
N GLU A 77 -19.70 6.40 4.06
CA GLU A 77 -19.74 6.17 2.61
C GLU A 77 -18.35 6.41 2.01
N ASP A 78 -17.70 7.49 2.42
CA ASP A 78 -16.32 7.82 2.03
C ASP A 78 -15.34 6.73 2.51
N LEU A 79 -15.62 6.11 3.67
CA LEU A 79 -14.81 5.01 4.20
C LEU A 79 -14.82 3.78 3.28
N GLN A 80 -15.88 3.63 2.46
CA GLN A 80 -15.97 2.54 1.50
C GLN A 80 -15.21 2.81 0.21
N GLU A 81 -14.82 4.04 -0.08
CA GLU A 81 -14.08 4.37 -1.30
C GLU A 81 -12.67 3.77 -1.28
N ALA A 82 -11.96 3.83 -0.15
CA ALA A 82 -10.60 3.27 -0.08
C ALA A 82 -10.53 1.74 -0.33
N PRO A 83 -11.39 0.89 0.28
CA PRO A 83 -11.43 -0.53 -0.03
C PRO A 83 -11.87 -0.81 -1.48
N LYS A 84 -12.81 -0.02 -2.03
CA LYS A 84 -13.23 -0.14 -3.44
C LYS A 84 -12.09 0.21 -4.40
N ALA A 85 -11.37 1.30 -4.15
CA ALA A 85 -10.22 1.71 -4.94
C ALA A 85 -9.10 0.67 -4.86
N LEU A 86 -8.84 0.11 -3.66
CA LEU A 86 -7.87 -0.97 -3.48
C LEU A 86 -8.26 -2.22 -4.27
N HIS A 87 -9.53 -2.64 -4.20
CA HIS A 87 -10.03 -3.76 -4.99
C HIS A 87 -9.83 -3.55 -6.49
N ALA A 88 -10.25 -2.40 -7.01
CA ALA A 88 -10.14 -2.08 -8.44
C ALA A 88 -8.68 -2.03 -8.91
N LEU A 89 -7.76 -1.53 -8.07
CA LEU A 89 -6.32 -1.54 -8.34
C LEU A 89 -5.78 -2.98 -8.41
N LEU A 90 -6.14 -3.82 -7.44
CA LEU A 90 -5.69 -5.22 -7.41
C LEU A 90 -6.19 -6.04 -8.59
N GLU A 91 -7.36 -5.71 -9.12
CA GLU A 91 -7.97 -6.38 -10.27
C GLU A 91 -7.40 -5.89 -11.62
N HIS A 92 -7.26 -4.57 -11.79
CA HIS A 92 -6.92 -3.97 -13.10
C HIS A 92 -5.44 -3.58 -13.22
N ASP A 93 -4.87 -2.91 -12.22
CA ASP A 93 -3.52 -2.35 -12.32
C ASP A 93 -2.42 -3.40 -12.12
N LEU A 94 -2.65 -4.40 -11.26
CA LEU A 94 -1.66 -5.47 -11.00
C LEU A 94 -1.19 -6.21 -12.27
N PRO A 95 -2.08 -6.67 -13.18
CA PRO A 95 -1.64 -7.33 -14.41
C PRO A 95 -0.93 -6.37 -15.38
N GLU A 96 -1.23 -5.07 -15.37
CA GLU A 96 -0.56 -4.08 -16.21
C GLU A 96 0.83 -3.72 -15.68
N MET A 97 0.96 -3.56 -14.37
CA MET A 97 2.22 -3.22 -13.71
C MET A 97 3.25 -4.36 -13.79
N LYS A 98 2.80 -5.62 -13.76
CA LYS A 98 3.67 -6.79 -14.00
C LYS A 98 4.21 -6.84 -15.43
N LYS A 99 3.52 -6.26 -16.41
CA LYS A 99 3.98 -6.21 -17.80
C LYS A 99 5.00 -5.09 -18.04
N GLN A 100 4.89 -3.98 -17.30
CA GLN A 100 5.66 -2.76 -17.57
C GLN A 100 6.97 -2.67 -16.78
N LYS A 101 7.11 -3.40 -15.67
CA LYS A 101 8.31 -3.36 -14.83
C LYS A 101 9.10 -4.67 -14.98
N PRO A 102 10.04 -4.77 -15.94
CA PRO A 102 11.07 -5.80 -15.86
C PRO A 102 11.90 -5.57 -14.58
N GLU A 103 12.42 -6.65 -14.01
CA GLU A 103 13.11 -6.70 -12.71
C GLU A 103 14.38 -5.84 -12.68
N THR A 104 14.26 -4.55 -12.41
CA THR A 104 15.38 -3.61 -12.18
C THR A 104 14.75 -2.27 -11.77
N VAL A 105 15.11 -1.53 -10.74
CA VAL A 105 16.36 -1.34 -10.01
C VAL A 105 15.93 -0.85 -8.61
N SER A 106 16.31 -1.52 -7.53
CA SER A 106 16.36 -0.84 -6.23
C SER A 106 17.52 0.14 -6.33
N GLY A 107 17.24 1.41 -6.59
CA GLY A 107 18.25 2.45 -6.61
C GLY A 107 18.98 2.41 -5.27
N THR A 108 20.25 2.01 -5.29
CA THR A 108 21.18 2.24 -4.19
C THR A 108 21.28 3.74 -4.02
N VAL A 109 20.45 4.30 -3.15
CA VAL A 109 20.65 5.66 -2.68
C VAL A 109 22.03 5.66 -2.03
N PRO A 110 22.96 6.56 -2.41
CA PRO A 110 24.22 6.66 -1.70
C PRO A 110 23.91 6.84 -0.22
N ASN A 111 24.43 5.96 0.65
CA ASN A 111 24.27 6.08 2.10
C ASN A 111 25.00 7.30 2.67
N VAL A 112 25.52 8.17 1.80
CA VAL A 112 26.30 9.35 2.11
C VAL A 112 25.43 10.57 1.87
N CYS A 113 25.26 11.40 2.89
CA CYS A 113 24.55 12.66 2.75
C CYS A 113 25.33 13.63 1.85
N ASP A 114 24.77 14.03 0.71
CA ASP A 114 25.39 14.99 -0.23
C ASP A 114 25.76 16.34 0.41
N ARG A 115 25.10 16.70 1.52
CA ARG A 115 25.31 17.99 2.19
C ARG A 115 26.44 17.95 3.22
N CYS A 116 26.74 16.80 3.82
CA CYS A 116 27.72 16.71 4.92
C CYS A 116 28.68 15.54 4.85
N GLY A 117 28.61 14.70 3.81
CA GLY A 117 29.49 13.55 3.60
C GLY A 117 29.36 12.44 4.65
N ARG A 118 28.41 12.52 5.58
CA ARG A 118 28.23 11.50 6.62
C ARG A 118 27.51 10.27 6.08
N ASN A 119 28.03 9.11 6.45
CA ASN A 119 27.35 7.83 6.27
C ASN A 119 26.16 7.77 7.24
N LEU A 120 24.96 7.57 6.70
CA LEU A 120 23.71 7.57 7.45
C LEU A 120 23.48 6.26 8.23
N TYR A 121 24.28 5.21 7.95
CA TYR A 121 24.16 3.88 8.55
C TYR A 121 25.49 3.35 9.11
N GLY A 122 26.32 4.24 9.67
CA GLY A 122 27.54 3.89 10.42
C GLY A 122 27.27 3.63 11.90
#